data_AF-A0A0N1LYP7-F1
#
_entry.id   AF-A0A0N1LYP7-F1
#
_cell.length_a   1.000
_cell.length_b   1.000
_cell.length_c   1.000
_cell.angle_alpha   90.00
_cell.angle_beta   90.00
_cell.angle_gamma   90.00
#
_symmetry.space_group_name_H-M   'P 1'
#
loop_
_entity.id
_entity.type
_entity.pdbx_description
1 polymer ?
#
loop_
_entity_poly.entity_id
_entity_poly.type
_entity_poly.pdbx_seq_one_letter_code
_entity_poly.pdbx_strand_id
1 'polypeptide(L)'
;MKQSIEQWLGWMGIGLSIVFLGGFTLVMNQITMTQFSTLFSAVFPAVFNQMPEEEAFRQFKTLGAWFGFTLLIVILLVVVANSLITYRNYRKAAAGILVLAGLICLVGTQYLAFPIAFLFFAAAALCLIRKPKPRKIFSQKECLNE
;
A
#
# COMPACT_ATOMS: atom_id res chain seq x y z
N MET A 1 -22.48 -10.75 -4.69
CA MET A 1 -21.30 -9.86 -4.52
C MET A 1 -20.52 -9.82 -5.82
N LYS A 2 -20.65 -8.77 -6.63
CA LYS A 2 -19.85 -8.62 -7.88
C LYS A 2 -18.69 -7.69 -7.54
N GLN A 3 -17.57 -8.26 -7.08
CA GLN A 3 -16.39 -7.49 -6.70
C GLN A 3 -15.94 -6.63 -7.89
N SER A 4 -15.79 -5.34 -7.65
CA SER A 4 -15.30 -4.43 -8.67
C SER A 4 -13.79 -4.59 -8.78
N ILE A 5 -13.26 -4.64 -10.00
CA ILE A 5 -11.81 -4.77 -10.30
C ILE A 5 -10.95 -3.83 -9.44
N GLU A 6 -11.48 -2.66 -9.09
CA GLU A 6 -10.92 -1.68 -8.14
C GLU A 6 -10.56 -2.27 -6.77
N GLN A 7 -11.46 -3.05 -6.18
CA GLN A 7 -11.23 -3.69 -4.87
C GLN A 7 -10.17 -4.76 -4.99
N TRP A 8 -10.18 -5.53 -6.07
CA TRP A 8 -9.18 -6.57 -6.31
C TRP A 8 -7.77 -5.99 -6.47
N LEU A 9 -7.65 -4.86 -7.19
CA LEU A 9 -6.39 -4.13 -7.33
C LEU A 9 -5.90 -3.54 -5.99
N GLY A 10 -6.81 -3.04 -5.16
CA GLY A 10 -6.49 -2.57 -3.81
C GLY A 10 -5.99 -3.68 -2.89
N TRP A 11 -6.62 -4.86 -2.93
CA TRP A 11 -6.18 -6.05 -2.21
C TRP A 11 -4.82 -6.57 -2.70
N MET A 12 -4.59 -6.58 -4.01
CA MET A 12 -3.27 -6.89 -4.57
C MET A 12 -2.22 -5.90 -4.10
N GLY A 13 -2.52 -4.60 -4.12
CA GLY A 13 -1.62 -3.55 -3.64
C GLY A 13 -1.24 -3.73 -2.16
N ILE A 14 -2.22 -4.04 -1.30
CA ILE A 14 -1.95 -4.38 0.11
C ILE A 14 -1.06 -5.63 0.20
N GLY A 15 -1.42 -6.71 -0.49
CA GLY A 15 -0.67 -7.97 -0.43
C GLY A 15 0.79 -7.77 -0.83
N LEU A 16 1.03 -7.06 -1.93
CA LEU A 16 2.38 -6.75 -2.41
C LEU A 16 3.13 -5.85 -1.43
N SER A 17 2.46 -4.85 -0.84
CA SER A 17 3.04 -3.95 0.16
C SER A 17 3.47 -4.71 1.43
N ILE A 18 2.64 -5.65 1.91
CA ILE A 18 2.95 -6.47 3.08
C ILE A 18 4.18 -7.33 2.81
N VAL A 19 4.22 -8.00 1.65
CA VAL A 19 5.35 -8.87 1.29
C VAL A 19 6.64 -8.06 1.15
N PHE A 20 6.63 -6.96 0.42
CA PHE A 20 7.83 -6.15 0.19
C PHE A 20 8.23 -5.31 1.41
N LEU A 21 7.38 -4.38 1.85
CA LEU A 21 7.75 -3.47 2.95
C LEU A 21 7.76 -4.21 4.29
N GLY A 22 6.76 -5.06 4.53
CA GLY A 22 6.67 -5.84 5.77
C GLY A 22 7.75 -6.90 5.87
N GLY A 23 8.00 -7.63 4.77
CA GLY A 23 9.10 -8.59 4.68
C GLY A 23 10.45 -7.92 4.89
N PHE A 24 10.71 -6.80 4.21
CA PHE A 24 11.93 -6.02 4.39
C PHE A 24 12.11 -5.54 5.84
N THR A 25 11.05 -5.01 6.46
CA THR A 25 11.06 -4.57 7.86
C THR A 25 11.41 -5.71 8.81
N LEU A 26 10.77 -6.88 8.63
CA LEU A 26 11.02 -8.05 9.47
C LEU A 26 12.45 -8.55 9.34
N VAL A 27 12.95 -8.67 8.10
CA VAL A 27 14.33 -9.08 7.82
C VAL A 27 15.29 -8.10 8.49
N MET A 28 15.17 -6.80 8.22
CA MET A 28 16.08 -5.79 8.78
C MET A 28 16.04 -5.70 10.31
N ASN A 29 14.91 -6.05 10.94
CA ASN A 29 14.80 -6.04 12.40
C ASN A 29 15.33 -7.33 13.06
N GLN A 30 15.35 -8.46 12.34
CA GLN A 30 15.81 -9.75 12.86
C GLN A 30 17.28 -10.05 12.55
N ILE A 31 17.86 -9.50 11.48
CA ILE A 31 19.24 -9.80 11.09
C ILE A 31 20.27 -9.15 12.01
N THR A 32 21.40 -9.84 12.17
CA THR A 32 22.60 -9.34 12.87
C THR A 32 23.56 -8.69 11.87
N MET A 33 24.47 -7.82 12.35
CA MET A 33 25.47 -7.12 11.52
C MET A 33 26.21 -8.03 10.52
N THR A 34 26.63 -9.21 10.98
CA THR A 34 27.38 -10.19 10.17
C THR A 34 26.56 -10.79 9.03
N GLN A 35 25.26 -11.00 9.22
CA GLN A 35 24.36 -11.49 8.18
C GLN A 35 24.01 -10.40 7.18
N PHE A 36 23.88 -9.14 7.64
CA PHE A 36 23.69 -8.00 6.75
C PHE A 36 24.89 -7.83 5.82
N SER A 37 26.11 -7.84 6.34
CA SER A 37 27.35 -7.74 5.56
C SER A 37 27.42 -8.80 4.45
N THR A 38 27.10 -10.05 4.78
CA THR A 38 27.12 -11.18 3.83
C THR A 38 26.05 -11.04 2.73
N LEU A 39 24.82 -10.67 3.08
CA LEU A 39 23.73 -10.50 2.12
C LEU A 39 23.92 -9.25 1.25
N PHE A 40 24.39 -8.16 1.86
CA PHE A 40 24.52 -6.87 1.20
C PHE A 40 25.74 -6.83 0.27
N SER A 41 26.85 -7.49 0.63
CA SER A 41 27.99 -7.66 -0.27
C SER A 41 27.67 -8.54 -1.48
N ALA A 42 26.81 -9.56 -1.32
CA ALA A 42 26.36 -10.41 -2.43
C ALA A 42 25.42 -9.68 -3.40
N VAL A 43 24.54 -8.80 -2.91
CA VAL A 43 23.53 -8.10 -3.72
C VAL A 43 24.03 -6.76 -4.25
N PHE A 44 24.86 -6.04 -3.49
CA PHE A 44 25.36 -4.69 -3.81
C PHE A 44 26.88 -4.56 -3.57
N PRO A 45 27.72 -5.32 -4.29
CA PRO A 45 29.18 -5.28 -4.10
C PRO A 45 29.78 -3.88 -4.38
N ALA A 46 29.14 -3.08 -5.24
CA ALA A 46 29.61 -1.74 -5.59
C ALA A 46 29.33 -0.67 -4.51
N VAL A 47 28.29 -0.84 -3.70
CA VAL A 47 27.92 0.11 -2.63
C VAL A 47 28.72 -0.19 -1.36
N PHE A 48 29.06 -1.46 -1.15
CA PHE A 48 29.84 -1.93 -0.01
C PHE A 48 31.24 -1.30 0.08
N ASN A 49 31.86 -1.02 -1.06
CA ASN A 49 33.20 -0.41 -1.12
C ASN A 49 33.21 1.10 -0.81
N GLN A 50 32.05 1.76 -0.66
CA GLN A 50 31.96 3.21 -0.52
C GLN A 50 31.56 3.66 0.90
N MET A 51 31.14 2.76 1.80
CA MET A 51 30.72 3.10 3.16
C MET A 51 31.12 2.04 4.20
N PRO A 52 31.40 2.44 5.46
CA PRO A 52 31.61 1.51 6.55
C PRO A 52 30.32 0.72 6.86
N GLU A 53 30.46 -0.60 7.03
CA GLU A 53 29.35 -1.55 7.19
C GLU A 53 28.38 -1.19 8.34
N GLU A 54 28.92 -0.64 9.43
CA GLU A 54 28.17 -0.29 10.62
C GLU A 54 27.19 0.88 10.39
N GLU A 55 27.59 1.88 9.60
CA GLU A 55 26.76 3.03 9.29
C GLU A 55 25.63 2.64 8.32
N ALA A 56 25.97 1.84 7.30
CA ALA A 56 24.98 1.29 6.38
C ALA A 56 23.94 0.47 7.15
N PHE A 57 24.36 -0.45 8.03
CA PHE A 57 23.41 -1.23 8.82
C PHE A 57 22.47 -0.38 9.67
N ARG A 58 22.99 0.65 10.34
CA ARG A 58 22.13 1.57 11.13
C ARG A 58 21.12 2.30 10.26
N GLN A 59 21.52 2.75 9.08
CA GLN A 59 20.61 3.39 8.13
C GLN A 59 19.54 2.42 7.62
N PHE A 60 19.92 1.20 7.23
CA PHE A 60 19.01 0.16 6.76
C PHE A 60 18.02 -0.30 7.83
N LYS A 61 18.45 -0.41 9.09
CA LYS A 61 17.56 -0.73 10.22
C LYS A 61 16.55 0.40 10.47
N THR A 62 17.00 1.65 10.36
CA THR A 62 16.13 2.83 10.49
C THR A 62 15.12 2.88 9.34
N LEU A 63 15.57 2.65 8.11
CA LEU A 63 14.71 2.54 6.91
C LEU A 63 13.69 1.43 7.05
N GLY A 64 14.10 0.25 7.52
CA GLY A 64 13.18 -0.87 7.80
C GLY A 64 12.09 -0.46 8.78
N ALA A 65 12.43 0.20 9.89
CA ALA A 65 11.44 0.70 10.84
C ALA A 65 10.47 1.72 10.21
N TRP A 66 10.98 2.66 9.40
CA TRP A 66 10.17 3.61 8.65
C TRP A 66 9.25 2.93 7.61
N PHE A 67 9.72 1.87 6.96
CA PHE A 67 8.91 1.09 6.02
C PHE A 67 7.78 0.35 6.73
N GLY A 68 8.04 -0.20 7.92
CA GLY A 68 7.00 -0.80 8.75
C GLY A 68 5.94 0.20 9.18
N PHE A 69 6.36 1.38 9.64
CA PHE A 69 5.43 2.43 10.07
C PHE A 69 4.57 2.95 8.91
N THR A 70 5.19 3.20 7.75
CA THR A 70 4.48 3.65 6.53
C THR A 70 3.53 2.57 6.02
N LEU A 71 3.91 1.30 6.06
CA LEU A 71 3.04 0.18 5.72
C LEU A 71 1.76 0.17 6.56
N LEU A 72 1.86 0.36 7.88
CA LEU A 72 0.68 0.40 8.76
C LEU A 72 -0.28 1.53 8.37
N ILE A 73 0.25 2.72 8.08
CA ILE A 73 -0.54 3.87 7.63
C ILE A 73 -1.24 3.58 6.30
N VAL A 74 -0.51 3.00 5.33
CA VAL A 74 -1.05 2.65 4.01
C VAL A 74 -2.17 1.62 4.14
N ILE A 75 -2.00 0.57 4.95
CA ILE A 75 -3.04 -0.43 5.22
C ILE A 75 -4.29 0.25 5.77
N LEU A 76 -4.14 1.11 6.78
CA LEU A 76 -5.24 1.85 7.39
C LEU A 76 -6.01 2.69 6.35
N LEU A 77 -5.29 3.45 5.53
CA LEU A 77 -5.87 4.27 4.46
C LEU A 77 -6.66 3.43 3.46
N VAL A 78 -6.11 2.29 3.02
CA VAL A 78 -6.78 1.43 2.03
C VAL A 78 -8.03 0.78 2.64
N VAL A 79 -7.99 0.36 3.91
CA VAL A 79 -9.17 -0.16 4.63
C VAL A 79 -10.26 0.91 4.75
N VAL A 80 -9.88 2.15 5.07
CA VAL A 80 -10.82 3.28 5.13
C VAL A 80 -11.39 3.58 3.75
N ALA A 81 -10.56 3.61 2.69
CA ALA A 81 -11.02 3.82 1.32
C ALA A 81 -12.03 2.74 0.88
N ASN A 82 -11.74 1.47 1.17
CA ASN A 82 -12.61 0.36 0.82
C ASN A 82 -13.94 0.38 1.61
N SER A 83 -13.88 0.73 2.89
CA SER A 83 -15.07 0.95 3.72
C SER A 83 -15.93 2.09 3.17
N LEU A 84 -15.30 3.19 2.70
CA LEU A 84 -16.00 4.35 2.15
C LEU A 84 -16.70 4.04 0.81
N ILE A 85 -16.09 3.19 -0.03
CA ILE A 85 -16.69 2.67 -1.27
C ILE A 85 -17.91 1.80 -0.94
N THR A 86 -17.78 0.91 0.03
CA THR A 86 -18.81 -0.08 0.39
C THR A 86 -20.00 0.55 1.10
N TYR A 87 -19.76 1.45 2.07
CA TYR A 87 -20.80 1.92 2.97
C TYR A 87 -21.55 3.14 2.46
N ARG A 88 -20.88 4.04 1.72
CA ARG A 88 -21.41 5.38 1.44
C ARG A 88 -21.37 5.78 -0.04
N ASN A 89 -20.84 4.92 -0.91
CA ASN A 89 -20.68 5.14 -2.35
C ASN A 89 -19.94 6.46 -2.69
N TYR A 90 -19.11 6.98 -1.78
CA TYR A 90 -18.30 8.20 -1.99
C TYR A 90 -17.00 7.85 -2.73
N ARG A 91 -17.12 7.51 -4.01
CA ARG A 91 -16.00 7.07 -4.85
C ARG A 91 -14.90 8.13 -5.05
N LYS A 92 -15.28 9.42 -5.12
CA LYS A 92 -14.31 10.52 -5.25
C LYS A 92 -13.41 10.65 -4.01
N ALA A 93 -14.00 10.53 -2.82
CA ALA A 93 -13.24 10.57 -1.57
C ALA A 93 -12.34 9.34 -1.43
N ALA A 94 -12.85 8.15 -1.79
CA ALA A 94 -12.05 6.93 -1.77
C ALA A 94 -10.86 6.98 -2.75
N ALA A 95 -11.05 7.54 -3.95
CA ALA A 95 -9.96 7.78 -4.89
C ALA A 95 -8.90 8.74 -4.32
N GLY A 96 -9.33 9.84 -3.66
CA GLY A 96 -8.41 10.74 -2.97
C GLY A 96 -7.58 10.05 -1.89
N ILE A 97 -8.21 9.18 -1.09
CA ILE A 97 -7.51 8.40 -0.06
C ILE A 97 -6.53 7.39 -0.67
N LEU A 98 -6.87 6.74 -1.78
CA LEU A 98 -5.97 5.80 -2.48
C LEU A 98 -4.77 6.51 -3.11
N VAL A 99 -4.96 7.69 -3.70
CA VAL A 99 -3.85 8.52 -4.19
C VAL A 99 -2.94 8.92 -3.02
N LEU A 100 -3.53 9.33 -1.90
CA LEU A 100 -2.78 9.73 -0.71
C LEU A 100 -1.99 8.54 -0.12
N ALA A 101 -2.58 7.34 -0.12
CA ALA A 101 -1.89 6.11 0.27
C ALA A 101 -0.72 5.78 -0.67
N GLY A 102 -0.90 5.92 -1.99
CA GLY A 102 0.17 5.75 -2.97
C GLY A 102 1.32 6.75 -2.78
N LEU A 103 1.00 8.02 -2.51
CA LEU A 103 1.99 9.07 -2.22
C LEU A 103 2.77 8.79 -0.94
N ILE A 104 2.08 8.42 0.14
CA ILE A 104 2.72 8.06 1.41
C ILE A 104 3.64 6.84 1.23
N CYS A 105 3.19 5.83 0.48
CA CYS A 105 4.01 4.66 0.17
C CYS A 105 5.27 5.06 -0.63
N LEU A 106 5.13 5.94 -1.60
CA LEU A 106 6.24 6.37 -2.46
C LEU A 106 7.28 7.20 -1.69
N VAL A 107 6.82 8.21 -0.94
CA VAL A 107 7.70 9.06 -0.12
C VAL A 107 8.30 8.26 1.03
N GLY A 108 7.49 7.41 1.67
CA GLY A 108 7.90 6.56 2.79
C GLY A 108 8.95 5.52 2.41
N THR A 109 8.98 5.09 1.14
CA THR A 109 9.97 4.14 0.63
C THR A 109 11.12 4.77 -0.13
N GLN A 110 11.26 6.10 -0.11
CA GLN A 110 12.26 6.82 -0.91
C GLN A 110 12.21 6.43 -2.39
N TYR A 111 11.00 6.28 -2.94
CA TYR A 111 10.70 5.88 -4.31
C TYR A 111 11.05 4.43 -4.69
N LEU A 112 11.57 3.61 -3.75
CA LEU A 112 11.88 2.19 -4.01
C LEU A 112 10.62 1.37 -4.30
N ALA A 113 9.49 1.67 -3.65
CA ALA A 113 8.23 0.96 -3.85
C ALA A 113 7.38 1.55 -4.99
N PHE A 114 7.98 2.21 -5.99
CA PHE A 114 7.25 2.77 -7.13
C PHE A 114 6.29 1.77 -7.83
N PRO A 115 6.68 0.51 -8.10
CA PRO A 115 5.78 -0.46 -8.73
C PRO A 115 4.53 -0.74 -7.88
N ILE A 116 4.68 -0.70 -6.57
CA ILE A 116 3.61 -0.96 -5.60
C ILE A 116 2.69 0.27 -5.50
N ALA A 117 3.28 1.47 -5.39
CA ALA A 117 2.55 2.73 -5.39
C ALA A 117 1.71 2.90 -6.66
N PHE A 118 2.22 2.46 -7.82
CA PHE A 118 1.50 2.49 -9.09
C PHE A 118 0.19 1.69 -9.05
N LEU A 119 0.15 0.54 -8.36
CA LEU A 119 -1.09 -0.23 -8.20
C LEU A 119 -2.16 0.55 -7.42
N PHE A 120 -1.75 1.31 -6.39
CA PHE A 120 -2.67 2.17 -5.65
C PHE A 120 -3.18 3.34 -6.50
N PHE A 121 -2.32 3.95 -7.31
CA PHE A 121 -2.73 4.99 -8.26
C PHE A 121 -3.67 4.45 -9.33
N ALA A 122 -3.40 3.25 -9.87
CA ALA A 122 -4.27 2.58 -10.84
C ALA A 122 -5.65 2.26 -10.23
N ALA A 123 -5.68 1.80 -8.97
CA ALA A 123 -6.93 1.57 -8.24
C ALA A 123 -7.72 2.87 -8.03
N ALA A 124 -7.04 3.98 -7.71
CA ALA A 124 -7.66 5.29 -7.58
C ALA A 124 -8.21 5.82 -8.91
N ALA A 125 -7.45 5.69 -10.00
CA ALA A 125 -7.85 6.10 -11.34
C ALA A 125 -9.09 5.34 -11.80
N LEU A 126 -9.15 4.03 -11.58
CA LEU A 126 -10.35 3.23 -11.88
C LEU A 126 -11.57 3.71 -11.07
N CYS A 127 -11.39 4.04 -9.78
CA CYS A 127 -12.46 4.59 -8.95
C CYS A 127 -13.01 5.92 -9.47
N LEU A 128 -12.18 6.75 -10.13
CA LEU A 128 -12.59 8.01 -10.75
C LEU A 128 -13.25 7.82 -12.12
N ILE A 129 -12.71 6.92 -12.95
CA ILE A 129 -13.19 6.68 -14.32
C ILE A 129 -14.54 5.94 -14.33
N ARG A 130 -14.80 5.09 -13.33
CA ARG A 130 -16.01 4.27 -13.34
C ARG A 130 -17.26 5.06 -12.96
N LYS A 131 -18.09 5.32 -13.98
CA LYS A 131 -19.41 5.99 -13.86
C LYS A 131 -20.24 5.40 -12.69
N PRO A 132 -21.00 6.26 -11.97
CA PRO A 132 -21.81 5.83 -10.83
C PRO A 132 -22.73 4.69 -11.26
N LYS A 133 -22.67 3.57 -10.55
CA LYS A 133 -23.68 2.52 -10.71
C LYS A 133 -24.98 3.12 -10.17
N PRO A 134 -26.09 3.13 -10.93
CA PRO A 134 -27.34 3.71 -10.46
C PRO A 134 -27.69 3.05 -9.12
N ARG A 135 -27.94 3.89 -8.11
CA ARG A 135 -28.53 3.45 -6.85
C ARG A 135 -29.77 2.65 -7.23
N LYS A 136 -29.81 1.35 -6.96
CA LYS A 136 -31.09 0.66 -6.83
C LYS A 136 -31.73 1.25 -5.58
N ILE A 137 -32.44 2.37 -5.76
CA ILE A 137 -33.44 2.82 -4.80
C ILE A 137 -34.39 1.64 -4.72
N PHE A 138 -34.32 0.87 -3.65
CA PHE A 138 -35.39 -0.06 -3.32
C PHE A 138 -36.64 0.82 -3.22
N SER A 139 -37.49 0.72 -4.24
CA SER A 139 -38.77 1.40 -4.27
C SER A 139 -39.58 0.82 -3.13
N GLN A 140 -39.64 1.56 -2.03
CA GLN A 140 -40.53 1.30 -0.91
C GLN A 140 -41.96 1.61 -1.40
N LYS A 141 -42.58 0.71 -2.17
CA LYS A 141 -43.97 0.84 -2.65
C LYS A 141 -44.64 -0.53 -2.85
N GLU A 142 -44.60 -1.41 -1.86
CA GLU A 142 -45.48 -2.61 -1.85
C GLU A 142 -45.99 -2.95 -0.42
N CYS A 143 -46.23 -1.93 0.41
CA CYS A 143 -46.95 -2.09 1.68
C CYS A 143 -48.11 -1.09 1.80
N LEU A 144 -48.80 -0.84 0.68
CA LEU A 144 -49.97 0.02 0.57
C LEU A 144 -50.73 -0.43 -0.68
N ASN A 145 -51.48 -1.53 -0.52
CA ASN A 145 -52.59 -2.04 -1.33
C ASN A 145 -52.95 -3.34 -0.60
N GLU A 146 -53.78 -3.22 0.44
CA GLU A 146 -55.22 -3.54 0.38
C GLU A 146 -55.48 -5.04 0.31
#